data_AF-A0A7Y1ZTR5-F1
#
_entry.id   AF-A0A7Y1ZTR5-F1
#
_cell.length_a   1.000
_cell.length_b   1.000
_cell.length_c   1.000
_cell.angle_alpha   90.00
_cell.angle_beta   90.00
_cell.angle_gamma   90.00
#
_symmetry.space_group_name_H-M   'P 1'
#
loop_
_entity.id
_entity.type
_entity.pdbx_description
1 polymer ?
#
loop_
_entity_poly.entity_id
_entity_poly.type
_entity_poly.pdbx_seq_one_letter_code
_entity_poly.pdbx_strand_id
1 'polypeptide(L)'
;DCLFGGPARGERLAWATATTTVGADTWTYVVAINTATHHGMIADTLALVDVGIDGNRHVYDWRHRGGVSLRAIDVELAPRDWALFVVCPQGSTEVGDVTKYVTMPAT
;
A
#
# COMPACT_ATOMS: atom_id res chain seq x y z
N ASP A 1 9.68 -19.13 -11.76
CA ASP A 1 9.71 -18.96 -10.29
C ASP A 1 8.63 -17.99 -9.85
N CYS A 2 7.79 -18.41 -8.92
CA CYS A 2 6.65 -17.63 -8.42
C CYS A 2 7.09 -16.82 -7.20
N LEU A 3 6.86 -15.51 -7.22
CA LEU A 3 7.29 -14.49 -6.24
C LEU A 3 6.66 -14.62 -4.83
N PHE A 4 5.91 -15.68 -4.55
CA PHE A 4 5.16 -15.85 -3.30
C PHE A 4 5.84 -16.88 -2.41
N GLY A 5 6.91 -16.47 -1.72
CA GLY A 5 7.35 -17.13 -0.49
C GLY A 5 6.31 -16.87 0.60
N GLY A 6 5.22 -17.64 0.59
CA GLY A 6 4.06 -17.39 1.43
C GLY A 6 4.38 -17.53 2.93
N PRO A 7 3.94 -16.59 3.80
CA PRO A 7 3.90 -16.83 5.24
C PRO A 7 3.01 -18.04 5.55
N ALA A 8 3.23 -18.69 6.69
CA ALA A 8 2.42 -19.83 7.13
C ALA A 8 0.92 -19.52 6.97
N ARG A 9 0.20 -20.43 6.30
CA ARG A 9 -1.21 -20.30 5.91
C ARG A 9 -2.07 -19.76 7.06
N GLY A 10 -2.56 -18.53 6.91
CA GLY A 10 -3.77 -18.06 7.60
C GLY A 10 -3.62 -16.91 8.61
N GLU A 11 -2.40 -16.47 8.93
CA GLU A 11 -2.21 -15.46 10.01
C GLU A 11 -1.70 -14.09 9.52
N ARG A 12 -1.35 -13.96 8.23
CA ARG A 12 -0.78 -12.73 7.68
C ARG A 12 -1.36 -12.39 6.31
N LEU A 13 -1.35 -11.11 5.96
CA LEU A 13 -1.76 -10.65 4.64
C LEU A 13 -0.64 -10.88 3.62
N ALA A 14 -1.02 -11.08 2.36
CA ALA A 14 -0.07 -10.99 1.26
C ALA A 14 0.12 -9.52 0.90
N TRP A 15 1.37 -9.07 0.91
CA TRP A 15 1.75 -7.70 0.55
C TRP A 15 2.47 -7.69 -0.80
N ALA A 16 2.15 -6.71 -1.63
CA ALA A 16 2.86 -6.47 -2.88
C ALA A 16 3.10 -4.98 -3.07
N THR A 17 4.23 -4.63 -3.67
CA THR A 17 4.58 -3.25 -3.96
C THR A 17 4.90 -3.04 -5.43
N ALA A 18 4.53 -1.88 -5.96
CA ALA A 18 4.96 -1.40 -7.26
C ALA A 18 5.34 0.08 -7.14
N THR A 19 6.31 0.53 -7.93
CA THR A 19 6.75 1.93 -7.93
C THR A 19 6.53 2.55 -9.30
N THR A 20 6.16 3.83 -9.33
CA THR A 20 6.27 4.66 -10.53
C THR A 20 7.12 5.87 -10.21
N THR A 21 8.02 6.23 -11.12
CA THR A 21 8.92 7.36 -10.95
C THR A 21 8.69 8.33 -12.09
N VAL A 22 8.48 9.62 -11.77
CA VAL A 22 8.40 10.68 -12.76
C VAL A 22 9.23 11.87 -12.29
N GLY A 23 10.21 12.27 -13.11
CA GLY A 23 11.20 13.26 -12.68
C GLY A 23 12.01 12.75 -11.48
N ALA A 24 12.03 13.53 -10.39
CA ALA A 24 12.70 13.16 -9.14
C ALA A 24 11.78 12.44 -8.14
N ASP A 25 10.48 12.32 -8.47
CA ASP A 25 9.46 11.84 -7.56
C ASP A 25 9.16 10.35 -7.80
N THR A 26 9.12 9.59 -6.72
CA THR A 26 8.76 8.16 -6.76
C THR A 26 7.57 7.89 -5.85
N TRP A 27 6.49 7.41 -6.44
CA TRP A 27 5.31 6.93 -5.73
C TRP A 27 5.43 5.41 -5.54
N THR A 28 5.05 4.94 -4.37
CA THR A 28 5.01 3.50 -4.06
C THR A 28 3.58 3.06 -3.82
N TYR A 29 3.07 2.18 -4.67
CA TYR A 29 1.80 1.51 -4.52
C TYR A 29 2.00 0.27 -3.67
N VAL A 30 1.19 0.11 -2.64
CA VAL A 30 1.21 -1.03 -1.71
C VAL A 30 -0.17 -1.68 -1.74
N VAL A 31 -0.24 -2.96 -2.03
CA VAL A 31 -1.49 -3.73 -1.98
C VAL A 31 -1.39 -4.78 -0.89
N ALA A 32 -2.40 -4.82 -0.03
CA ALA A 32 -2.62 -5.88 0.95
C ALA A 32 -3.77 -6.77 0.47
N ILE A 33 -3.60 -8.10 0.54
CA ILE A 33 -4.60 -9.08 0.10
C ILE A 33 -4.75 -10.15 1.16
N ASN A 34 -5.97 -10.35 1.65
CA ASN A 34 -6.30 -11.54 2.43
C ASN A 34 -6.63 -12.70 1.48
N THR A 35 -5.69 -13.62 1.33
CA THR A 35 -5.84 -14.79 0.43
C THR A 35 -6.62 -15.95 1.05
N ALA A 36 -7.03 -15.84 2.33
CA ALA A 36 -7.73 -16.90 3.04
C ALA A 36 -9.07 -17.27 2.37
N THR A 37 -9.37 -18.57 2.40
CA THR A 37 -10.63 -19.15 1.90
C THR A 37 -11.64 -19.42 3.00
N HIS A 38 -11.22 -19.35 4.26
CA HIS A 38 -12.04 -19.65 5.44
C HIS A 38 -12.29 -18.38 6.25
N HIS A 39 -13.28 -18.43 7.14
CA HIS A 39 -13.69 -17.29 7.96
C HIS A 39 -12.55 -16.84 8.90
N GLY A 40 -12.17 -15.57 8.81
CA GLY A 40 -11.20 -14.92 9.67
C GLY A 40 -10.81 -13.55 9.12
N MET A 41 -11.05 -12.49 9.90
CA MET A 41 -10.40 -11.21 9.63
C MET A 41 -8.91 -11.36 9.96
N ILE A 42 -8.05 -10.78 9.13
CA ILE A 42 -6.61 -10.71 9.41
C ILE A 42 -6.24 -9.24 9.51
N ALA A 43 -5.74 -8.86 10.69
CA ALA A 43 -5.05 -7.59 10.90
C ALA A 43 -3.55 -7.80 10.73
N ASP A 44 -2.90 -6.98 9.92
CA ASP A 44 -1.46 -7.03 9.70
C ASP A 44 -0.91 -5.60 9.49
N THR A 45 0.40 -5.47 9.69
CA THR A 45 1.10 -4.20 9.62
C THR A 45 2.28 -4.32 8.68
N LEU A 46 2.40 -3.38 7.73
CA LEU A 46 3.59 -3.22 6.90
C LEU A 46 4.36 -1.97 7.34
N ALA A 47 5.58 -2.14 7.87
CA ALA A 47 6.45 -1.01 8.12
C ALA A 47 7.00 -0.46 6.80
N LEU A 48 7.00 0.86 6.62
CA LEU A 48 7.47 1.48 5.37
C LEU A 48 8.97 1.22 5.12
N VAL A 49 9.75 1.08 6.19
CA VAL A 49 11.17 0.73 6.11
C VAL A 49 11.39 -0.66 5.47
N ASP A 50 10.45 -1.59 5.63
CA ASP A 50 10.55 -2.94 5.05
C ASP A 50 10.40 -2.91 3.51
N VAL A 51 9.85 -1.83 2.97
CA VAL A 51 9.72 -1.57 1.53
C VAL A 51 10.66 -0.45 1.05
N GLY A 52 11.70 -0.14 1.82
CA GLY A 52 12.76 0.79 1.44
C GLY A 52 12.39 2.27 1.58
N ILE A 53 11.40 2.60 2.40
CA ILE A 53 10.92 3.97 2.60
C ILE A 53 11.21 4.41 4.04
N ASP A 54 12.16 5.31 4.20
CA ASP A 54 12.59 5.79 5.52
C ASP A 54 11.71 6.91 6.09
N GLY A 55 11.35 6.80 7.37
CA GLY A 55 10.64 7.82 8.13
C GLY A 55 9.15 7.91 7.82
N ASN A 56 8.51 9.00 8.26
CA ASN A 56 7.09 9.23 7.98
C ASN A 56 6.89 9.59 6.50
N ARG A 57 5.83 9.05 5.90
CA ARG A 57 5.35 9.47 4.58
C ARG A 57 3.86 9.71 4.60
N HIS A 58 3.41 10.60 3.73
CA HIS A 58 1.99 10.73 3.44
C HIS A 58 1.56 9.49 2.64
N VAL A 59 0.58 8.77 3.17
CA VAL A 59 0.03 7.57 2.56
C VAL A 59 -1.46 7.78 2.36
N TYR A 60 -1.91 7.61 1.12
CA TYR A 60 -3.32 7.64 0.76
C TYR A 60 -3.92 6.25 0.82
N ASP A 61 -5.00 6.09 1.58
CA ASP A 61 -5.83 4.89 1.62
C ASP A 61 -6.96 5.01 0.60
N TRP A 62 -6.90 4.16 -0.44
CA TRP A 62 -7.84 4.19 -1.55
C TRP A 62 -9.25 3.74 -1.15
N ARG A 63 -9.36 2.86 -0.15
CA ARG A 63 -10.63 2.33 0.33
C ARG A 63 -11.38 3.37 1.15
N HIS A 64 -10.68 4.09 2.01
CA HIS A 64 -11.27 5.12 2.89
C HIS A 64 -11.25 6.53 2.29
N ARG A 65 -10.61 6.71 1.12
CA ARG A 65 -10.47 7.99 0.40
C ARG A 65 -9.88 9.10 1.27
N GLY A 66 -8.78 8.79 1.97
CA GLY A 66 -8.11 9.75 2.84
C GLY A 66 -6.62 9.47 2.98
N GLY A 67 -5.85 10.53 3.22
CA GLY A 67 -4.41 10.47 3.40
C GLY A 67 -3.96 10.81 4.82
N VAL A 68 -2.96 10.10 5.32
CA VAL A 68 -2.37 10.33 6.64
C VAL A 68 -0.85 10.15 6.60
N SER A 69 -0.13 10.92 7.42
CA SER A 69 1.32 10.76 7.56
C SER A 69 1.64 9.68 8.58
N LEU A 70 2.27 8.59 8.13
CA LEU A 70 2.61 7.46 8.99
C LEU A 70 3.88 6.72 8.54
N ARG A 71 4.41 5.88 9.43
CA ARG A 71 5.63 5.07 9.25
C ARG A 71 5.34 3.59 8.96
N ALA A 72 4.08 3.18 9.13
CA ALA A 72 3.61 1.83 8.95
C ALA A 72 2.15 1.88 8.52
N ILE A 73 1.73 0.93 7.69
CA ILE A 73 0.36 0.76 7.22
C ILE A 73 -0.27 -0.37 8.02
N ASP A 74 -1.28 -0.04 8.81
CA ASP A 74 -2.10 -1.01 9.53
C ASP A 74 -3.38 -1.27 8.73
N VAL A 75 -3.74 -2.53 8.54
CA VAL A 75 -4.97 -2.90 7.83
C VAL A 75 -5.56 -4.19 8.37
N GLU A 76 -6.89 -4.23 8.41
CA GLU A 76 -7.67 -5.43 8.74
C GLU A 76 -8.55 -5.79 7.54
N LEU A 77 -8.42 -7.02 7.04
CA LEU A 77 -9.11 -7.48 5.84
C LEU A 77 -9.92 -8.76 6.07
N ALA A 78 -11.14 -8.77 5.55
CA ALA A 78 -11.98 -9.96 5.46
C ALA A 78 -11.39 -10.98 4.46
N PRO A 79 -11.79 -12.27 4.53
CA PRO A 79 -11.36 -13.26 3.56
C PRO A 79 -11.67 -12.82 2.12
N ARG A 80 -10.69 -12.96 1.21
CA ARG A 80 -10.77 -12.52 -0.19
C ARG A 80 -10.91 -11.01 -0.41
N ASP A 81 -10.70 -10.21 0.62
CA ASP A 81 -10.67 -8.74 0.53
C ASP A 81 -9.26 -8.22 0.24
N TRP A 82 -9.18 -6.96 -0.18
CA TRP A 82 -7.94 -6.26 -0.49
C TRP A 82 -8.02 -4.76 -0.15
N ALA A 83 -6.86 -4.15 0.04
CA ALA A 83 -6.71 -2.71 0.19
C ALA A 83 -5.51 -2.22 -0.62
N LEU A 84 -5.65 -1.02 -1.20
CA LEU A 84 -4.58 -0.32 -1.91
C LEU A 84 -4.22 0.93 -1.13
N PHE A 85 -2.92 1.13 -0.97
CA PHE A 85 -2.32 2.30 -0.38
C PHE A 85 -1.33 2.91 -1.38
N VAL A 86 -1.25 4.25 -1.39
CA VAL A 86 -0.28 4.96 -2.22
C VAL A 86 0.59 5.82 -1.31
N VAL A 87 1.86 5.48 -1.24
CA VAL A 87 2.88 6.24 -0.50
C VAL A 87 3.41 7.34 -1.41
N CYS A 88 3.22 8.58 -0.98
CA CYS A 88 3.68 9.76 -1.71
C CYS A 88 5.21 9.96 -1.57
N PRO A 89 5.85 10.57 -2.57
CA PRO A 89 7.21 11.10 -2.45
C PRO A 89 7.35 12.03 -1.24
N GLN A 90 8.57 12.18 -0.75
CA GLN A 90 8.84 13.11 0.35
C GLN A 90 8.51 14.55 -0.07
N GLY A 91 7.80 15.29 0.80
CA GLY A 91 7.41 16.67 0.54
C GLY A 91 6.24 16.82 -0.43
N SER A 92 5.72 15.70 -0.97
CA SER A 92 4.51 15.68 -1.78
C SER A 92 3.29 15.34 -0.92
N THR A 93 2.21 16.08 -1.13
CA THR A 93 0.85 15.73 -0.69
C THR A 93 0.00 15.47 -1.92
N GLU A 94 -1.11 14.75 -1.79
CA GLU A 94 -1.96 14.33 -2.91
C GLU A 94 -2.15 15.38 -4.03
N VAL A 95 -1.84 14.98 -5.27
CA VAL A 95 -2.37 15.56 -6.51
C VAL A 95 -2.53 14.40 -7.51
N GLY A 96 -3.75 13.91 -7.76
CA GLY A 96 -3.98 12.90 -8.79
C GLY A 96 -5.32 12.15 -8.73
N ASP A 97 -5.83 11.78 -9.89
CA ASP A 97 -7.17 11.22 -10.17
C ASP A 97 -7.56 9.98 -9.34
N VAL A 98 -8.62 10.13 -8.53
CA VAL A 98 -9.25 9.10 -7.67
C VAL A 98 -9.78 7.88 -8.43
N THR A 99 -9.71 7.86 -9.76
CA THR A 99 -10.26 6.76 -10.56
C THR A 99 -9.23 5.81 -11.13
N LYS A 100 -7.95 6.18 -11.31
CA LYS A 100 -7.02 5.29 -12.02
C LYS A 100 -5.56 5.35 -11.59
N TYR A 101 -4.98 6.52 -11.34
CA TYR A 101 -3.56 6.68 -11.03
C TYR A 101 -3.34 8.02 -10.36
N VAL A 102 -2.30 8.14 -9.53
CA VAL A 102 -1.78 9.48 -9.20
C VAL A 102 -1.20 10.06 -10.50
N THR A 103 -1.96 10.97 -11.12
CA THR A 103 -1.56 11.66 -12.35
C THR A 103 -0.86 12.96 -11.98
N MET A 104 0.33 13.19 -12.54
CA MET A 104 0.93 14.52 -12.48
C MET A 104 0.22 15.45 -13.47
N PRO A 105 0.00 16.73 -13.13
CA PRO A 105 -0.27 17.75 -14.13
C PRO A 105 0.92 17.80 -15.11
N ALA A 106 0.65 17.75 -16.41
CA ALA A 106 1.67 18.06 -17.40
C ALA A 106 2.05 19.54 -17.26
N THR A 107 3.33 19.83 -17.00
CA THR A 107 3.92 21.17 -17.12
C THR A 107 3.89 21.66 -18.56
#